data_AF-A0AAV8VP31-F1
#
_entry.id   AF-A0AAV8VP31-F1
#
_cell.length_a   1.000
_cell.length_b   1.000
_cell.length_c   1.000
_cell.angle_alpha   90.00
_cell.angle_beta   90.00
_cell.angle_gamma   90.00
#
_symmetry.space_group_name_H-M   'P 1'
#
loop_
_entity.id
_entity.type
_entity.pdbx_description
1 polymer ?
#
loop_
_entity_poly.entity_id
_entity_poly.type
_entity_poly.pdbx_seq_one_letter_code
_entity_poly.pdbx_strand_id
1 'polypeptide(L)'
;MNRKAMAQEAYCPTAVEHIANIITHGIWIIPSFMGTLKLVNRSRDDNQLLSAVVYGFTLVSLFVISTFFHCVFYCNSFRIE
;
A
#
# COMPACT_ATOMS: atom_id res chain seq x y z
N MET A 1 -12.51 -13.40 16.04
CA MET A 1 -12.60 -11.94 16.25
C MET A 1 -11.37 -11.52 17.03
N ASN A 2 -10.65 -10.48 16.61
CA ASN A 2 -9.39 -10.12 17.26
C ASN A 2 -9.58 -9.68 18.69
N ARG A 3 -8.58 -10.02 19.51
CA ARG A 3 -8.43 -9.42 20.83
C ARG A 3 -8.18 -7.93 20.64
N LYS A 4 -8.98 -7.11 21.31
CA LYS A 4 -8.75 -5.66 21.36
C LYS A 4 -7.44 -5.42 22.12
N ALA A 5 -6.56 -4.60 21.56
CA ALA A 5 -5.32 -4.21 22.24
C ALA A 5 -5.65 -3.61 23.62
N MET A 6 -4.88 -4.00 24.65
CA MET A 6 -5.05 -3.44 25.98
C MET A 6 -4.46 -2.03 26.06
N ALA A 7 -4.77 -1.31 27.15
CA ALA A 7 -4.14 -0.01 27.40
C ALA A 7 -2.61 -0.18 27.44
N GLN A 8 -1.89 0.66 26.67
CA GLN A 8 -0.44 0.65 26.49
C GLN A 8 0.15 -0.56 25.73
N GLU A 9 -0.66 -1.35 25.04
CA GLU A 9 -0.19 -2.42 24.15
C GLU A 9 -0.28 -2.00 22.68
N ALA A 10 0.73 -2.33 21.88
CA ALA A 10 0.67 -2.15 20.43
C ALA A 10 -0.32 -3.16 19.83
N TYR A 11 -1.03 -2.76 18.79
CA TYR A 11 -1.89 -3.68 18.05
C TYR A 11 -1.05 -4.75 17.34
N CYS A 12 -1.35 -6.02 17.62
CA CYS A 12 -0.74 -7.17 16.95
C CYS A 12 -1.72 -7.74 15.91
N PRO A 13 -1.50 -7.53 14.60
CA PRO A 13 -2.36 -8.07 13.57
C PRO A 13 -2.21 -9.60 13.48
N THR A 14 -3.29 -10.25 13.08
CA THR A 14 -3.33 -11.68 12.78
C THR A 14 -2.83 -11.98 11.37
N ALA A 15 -2.47 -13.24 11.10
CA ALA A 15 -2.09 -13.70 9.77
C ALA A 15 -3.17 -13.39 8.70
N VAL A 16 -4.45 -13.54 9.04
CA VAL A 16 -5.57 -13.24 8.14
C VAL A 16 -5.61 -11.75 7.79
N GLU A 17 -5.35 -10.85 8.74
CA GLU A 17 -5.30 -9.41 8.47
C GLU A 17 -4.08 -9.01 7.63
N HIS A 18 -2.93 -9.63 7.87
CA HIS A 18 -1.76 -9.43 7.01
C HIS A 18 -2.08 -9.83 5.56
N ILE A 19 -2.70 -10.99 5.34
CA ILE A 19 -3.11 -11.45 4.01
C ILE A 19 -4.17 -10.51 3.41
N ALA A 20 -5.18 -10.13 4.18
CA ALA A 20 -6.23 -9.22 3.74
C ALA A 20 -5.64 -7.87 3.30
N ASN A 21 -4.72 -7.30 4.08
CA ASN A 21 -4.06 -6.03 3.75
C ASN A 21 -3.14 -6.16 2.53
N ILE A 22 -2.40 -7.28 2.38
CA ILE A 22 -1.59 -7.53 1.17
C ILE A 22 -2.49 -7.56 -0.06
N ILE A 23 -3.62 -8.26 -0.01
CA ILE A 23 -4.54 -8.38 -1.16
C ILE A 23 -5.17 -7.03 -1.47
N THR A 24 -5.75 -6.37 -0.45
CA THR A 24 -6.48 -5.11 -0.68
C THR A 24 -5.55 -4.01 -1.16
N HIS A 25 -4.35 -3.87 -0.60
CA HIS A 25 -3.40 -2.85 -1.04
C HIS A 25 -2.67 -3.22 -2.33
N GLY A 26 -2.31 -4.50 -2.50
CA GLY A 26 -1.60 -4.98 -3.68
C GLY A 26 -2.42 -4.83 -4.97
N ILE A 27 -3.72 -5.08 -4.92
CA ILE A 27 -4.63 -4.89 -6.07
C ILE A 27 -4.61 -3.44 -6.55
N TRP A 28 -4.50 -2.46 -5.64
CA TRP A 28 -4.54 -1.04 -5.99
C TRP A 28 -3.24 -0.49 -6.59
N ILE A 29 -2.15 -1.25 -6.58
CA ILE A 29 -0.89 -0.84 -7.23
C ILE A 29 -1.09 -0.66 -8.74
N ILE A 30 -1.72 -1.64 -9.40
CA ILE A 30 -1.90 -1.64 -10.87
C ILE A 30 -2.81 -0.48 -11.33
N PRO A 31 -4.02 -0.30 -10.77
CA PRO A 31 -4.88 0.84 -11.11
C PRO A 31 -4.22 2.19 -10.83
N SER A 32 -3.46 2.32 -9.73
CA SER A 32 -2.75 3.56 -9.39
C SER A 32 -1.68 3.90 -10.43
N PHE A 33 -0.93 2.90 -10.89
CA PHE A 33 0.06 3.07 -11.95
C PHE A 33 -0.60 3.44 -13.28
N MET A 34 -1.65 2.73 -13.68
CA MET A 34 -2.41 3.03 -14.90
C MET A 34 -3.06 4.43 -14.85
N GLY A 35 -3.62 4.81 -13.71
CA GLY A 35 -4.19 6.13 -13.47
C GLY A 35 -3.13 7.23 -13.58
N THR A 36 -1.92 6.99 -13.06
CA THR A 36 -0.77 7.89 -13.18
C THR A 36 -0.39 8.09 -14.65
N LEU A 37 -0.24 7.01 -15.42
CA LEU A 37 0.07 7.11 -16.85
C LEU A 37 -1.01 7.89 -17.61
N LYS A 38 -2.28 7.68 -17.25
CA LYS A 38 -3.41 8.41 -17.85
C LYS A 38 -3.40 9.89 -17.50
N LEU A 39 -3.04 10.26 -16.27
CA LEU A 39 -2.88 11.66 -15.86
C LEU A 39 -1.75 12.32 -16.64
N VAL A 40 -0.57 11.68 -16.68
CA VAL A 40 0.59 12.18 -17.42
C VAL A 40 0.27 12.36 -18.91
N ASN A 41 -0.40 11.40 -19.55
CA ASN A 41 -0.79 11.49 -20.96
C ASN A 41 -1.80 12.63 -21.24
N ARG A 42 -2.62 12.99 -20.25
CA ARG A 42 -3.65 14.03 -20.39
C ARG A 42 -3.20 15.42 -19.98
N SER A 43 -2.05 15.55 -19.33
CA SER A 43 -1.50 16.85 -18.94
C SER A 43 -1.22 17.71 -20.18
N ARG A 44 -1.69 18.96 -20.15
CA ARG A 44 -1.53 19.94 -21.24
C ARG A 44 -0.54 21.05 -20.94
N ASP A 45 -0.13 21.16 -19.69
CA ASP A 45 0.82 22.15 -19.20
C ASP A 45 1.72 21.53 -18.11
N ASP A 46 2.81 22.22 -17.80
CA ASP A 46 3.83 21.74 -16.88
C ASP A 46 3.31 21.59 -15.44
N ASN A 47 2.34 22.41 -15.02
CA ASN A 47 1.76 22.31 -13.68
C ASN A 47 0.88 21.06 -13.56
N GLN A 48 0.12 20.73 -14.60
CA GLN A 48 -0.65 19.48 -14.68
C GLN A 48 0.27 18.27 -14.71
N LEU A 49 1.37 18.33 -15.47
CA LEU A 49 2.37 17.25 -15.52
C LEU A 49 3.02 17.04 -14.15
N LEU A 50 3.47 18.11 -13.50
CA LEU A 50 4.06 18.04 -12.16
C LEU A 50 3.06 17.46 -11.14
N SER A 51 1.81 17.92 -11.19
CA SER A 51 0.74 17.42 -10.31
C SER A 51 0.47 15.93 -10.55
N ALA A 52 0.40 15.49 -11.82
CA ALA A 52 0.20 14.10 -12.21
C ALA A 52 1.35 13.20 -11.69
N VAL A 53 2.59 13.66 -11.82
CA VAL A 53 3.78 12.93 -11.37
C VAL A 53 3.80 12.83 -9.85
N VAL A 54 3.64 13.94 -9.12
CA VAL A 54 3.68 13.95 -7.65
C VAL A 54 2.56 13.10 -7.06
N TYR A 55 1.33 13.29 -7.55
CA TYR A 55 0.17 12.53 -7.10
C TYR A 55 0.34 11.03 -7.38
N GLY A 56 0.67 10.69 -8.63
CA GLY A 56 0.80 9.31 -9.06
C GLY A 56 1.92 8.56 -8.36
N PHE A 57 3.10 9.19 -8.25
CA PHE A 57 4.24 8.62 -7.53
C PHE A 57 3.91 8.36 -6.07
N THR A 58 3.26 9.33 -5.40
CA THR A 58 2.87 9.20 -3.99
C THR A 58 1.87 8.06 -3.80
N LEU A 59 0.85 7.98 -4.65
CA LEU A 59 -0.21 6.97 -4.55
C LEU A 59 0.32 5.56 -4.81
N VAL A 60 1.15 5.38 -5.85
CA VAL A 60 1.79 4.08 -6.14
C VAL A 60 2.72 3.69 -4.99
N SER A 61 3.55 4.61 -4.51
CA SER A 61 4.48 4.34 -3.40
C SER A 61 3.74 3.94 -2.12
N LEU A 62 2.62 4.59 -1.81
CA LEU A 62 1.79 4.25 -0.66
C LEU A 62 1.34 2.79 -0.69
N PHE A 63 0.79 2.32 -1.81
CA PHE A 63 0.33 0.93 -1.94
C PHE A 63 1.49 -0.07 -1.98
N VAL A 64 2.59 0.27 -2.66
CA VAL A 64 3.79 -0.56 -2.71
C VAL A 64 4.38 -0.74 -1.31
N ILE A 65 4.68 0.35 -0.60
CA ILE A 65 5.29 0.30 0.75
C ILE A 65 4.37 -0.44 1.72
N SER A 66 3.06 -0.18 1.67
CA SER A 66 2.08 -0.87 2.51
C SER A 66 2.07 -2.39 2.24
N THR A 67 2.06 -2.79 0.98
CA THR A 67 2.10 -4.22 0.59
C THR A 67 3.41 -4.87 1.03
N PHE A 68 4.55 -4.21 0.77
CA PHE A 68 5.87 -4.71 1.20
C PHE A 68 5.98 -4.86 2.70
N PHE A 69 5.48 -3.89 3.48
CA PHE A 69 5.49 -3.97 4.94
C PHE A 69 4.75 -5.22 5.44
N HIS A 70 3.53 -5.46 4.93
CA HIS A 70 2.78 -6.64 5.34
C HIS A 70 3.40 -7.94 4.83
N CYS A 71 3.97 -7.98 3.63
CA CYS A 71 4.69 -9.14 3.11
C CYS A 71 5.92 -9.48 3.96
N VAL A 72 6.76 -8.49 4.32
CA VAL A 72 7.96 -8.71 5.13
C VAL A 72 7.59 -9.15 6.54
N PHE A 73 6.63 -8.51 7.20
CA PHE A 73 6.18 -8.92 8.53
C PHE A 73 5.57 -10.32 8.52
N TYR A 74 4.77 -10.65 7.50
CA TYR A 74 4.23 -12.00 7.33
C TYR A 74 5.35 -13.03 7.13
N CYS A 75 6.26 -12.82 6.18
CA CYS A 75 7.38 -13.74 5.91
C CYS A 75 8.34 -13.87 7.09
N ASN A 76 8.54 -12.84 7.90
CA ASN A 76 9.40 -12.92 9.08
C ASN A 76 8.71 -13.66 10.25
N SER A 77 7.38 -13.59 10.33
CA SER A 77 6.59 -14.39 11.28
C SER A 77 6.68 -15.89 11.00
N PHE A 78 6.73 -16.29 9.72
CA PHE A 78 6.90 -17.69 9.29
C PHE A 78 8.34 -18.21 9.30
N ARG A 79 9.34 -17.38 9.65
CA ARG A 79 10.75 -17.81 9.74
C ARG A 79 11.17 -18.26 11.15
N ILE A 80 10.27 -18.20 12.13
CA ILE A 80 10.50 -18.67 13.51
C ILE A 80 9.68 -19.94 13.81
N GLU A 81 9.30 -20.71 12.79
CA GLU A 81 8.84 -22.10 12.92
C GLU A 81 9.90 -23.08 12.42
#